data_AF-X0BCG1-F1
#
_entry.id   AF-X0BCG1-F1
#
_cell.length_a   1.000
_cell.length_b   1.000
_cell.length_c   1.000
_cell.angle_alpha   90.00
_cell.angle_beta   90.00
_cell.angle_gamma   90.00
#
_symmetry.space_group_name_H-M   'P 1'
#
loop_
_entity.id
_entity.type
_entity.pdbx_description
1 polymer ?
#
loop_
_entity_poly.entity_id
_entity_poly.type
_entity_poly.pdbx_seq_one_letter_code
_entity_poly.pdbx_strand_id
1 'polypeptide(L)'
;MTGLLVSSGSSAKAVVDTTKDFLRCYKNHALTKQSITVPEPVYPTKSFSISLDGKLLYSPPSSTKLEISPLAYAVIEGESTVNSELLAGLKQSMQSTQFQDEIDNALFLDVRHSSNGLHGATGRGLEEEILEYIWFSSAEPDVLDGFGATPIMYAMQLPAPHDWEITELLIEEGADPCYSICIGGVSWPYPDISKAMGKPDLTKLLEEAILEMSEDEETDVPSRC
;
A
#
# COMPACT_ATOMS: atom_id res chain seq x y z
N MET A 1 31.16 -50.26 26.92
CA MET A 1 30.42 -48.97 27.00
C MET A 1 31.36 -47.87 26.53
N THR A 2 31.31 -47.53 25.25
CA THR A 2 32.00 -46.36 24.69
C THR A 2 30.90 -45.46 24.14
N GLY A 3 30.59 -44.42 24.92
CA GLY A 3 29.62 -43.40 24.53
C GLY A 3 30.20 -42.53 23.42
N LEU A 4 29.52 -42.51 22.28
CA LEU A 4 29.72 -41.50 21.24
C LEU A 4 29.13 -40.18 21.76
N LEU A 5 29.99 -39.23 22.13
CA LEU A 5 29.62 -37.82 22.26
C LEU A 5 29.50 -37.25 20.85
N VAL A 6 28.27 -37.19 20.34
CA VAL A 6 27.96 -36.45 19.11
C VAL A 6 28.09 -34.96 19.43
N SER A 7 29.10 -34.31 18.83
CA SER A 7 29.32 -32.87 18.96
C SER A 7 28.26 -32.09 18.19
N SER A 8 27.19 -31.68 18.86
CA SER A 8 26.13 -30.82 18.31
C SER A 8 26.54 -29.33 18.19
N GLY A 9 27.73 -28.95 18.65
CA GLY A 9 28.16 -27.56 18.77
C GLY A 9 28.73 -26.88 17.51
N SER A 10 29.15 -27.62 16.48
CA SER A 10 29.79 -27.02 15.28
C SER A 10 28.79 -26.58 14.22
N SER A 11 27.63 -27.24 14.13
CA SER A 11 26.59 -26.94 13.14
C SER A 11 25.87 -25.62 13.44
N ALA A 12 25.40 -25.43 14.69
CA ALA A 12 24.69 -24.21 15.07
C ALA A 12 25.56 -22.96 14.96
N LYS A 13 26.86 -23.06 15.31
CA LYS A 13 27.81 -21.95 15.17
C LYS A 13 28.05 -21.58 13.71
N ALA A 14 28.22 -22.58 12.84
CA ALA A 14 28.39 -22.36 11.40
C ALA A 14 27.16 -21.71 10.76
N VAL A 15 25.95 -22.11 11.17
CA VAL A 15 24.70 -21.47 10.72
C VAL A 15 24.66 -20.01 11.17
N VAL A 16 24.92 -19.74 12.46
CA VAL A 16 24.94 -18.36 13.00
C VAL A 16 25.97 -17.47 12.28
N ASP A 17 27.17 -18.00 12.02
CA ASP A 17 28.22 -17.24 11.34
C ASP A 17 27.86 -16.96 9.87
N THR A 18 27.26 -17.95 9.18
CA THR A 18 26.73 -17.78 7.81
C THR A 18 25.63 -16.73 7.76
N THR A 19 24.68 -16.76 8.70
CA THR A 19 23.60 -15.77 8.78
C THR A 19 24.15 -14.37 9.05
N LYS A 20 25.16 -14.23 9.93
CA LYS A 20 25.82 -12.94 10.18
C LYS A 20 26.55 -12.39 8.97
N ASP A 21 27.20 -13.26 8.20
CA ASP A 21 27.89 -12.86 6.99
C ASP A 21 26.90 -12.46 5.89
N PHE A 22 25.79 -13.19 5.74
CA PHE A 22 24.68 -12.81 4.89
C PHE A 22 24.11 -11.44 5.30
N LEU A 23 23.77 -11.23 6.58
CA LEU A 23 23.22 -9.97 7.07
C LEU A 23 24.20 -8.80 6.90
N ARG A 24 25.51 -9.05 7.07
CA ARG A 24 26.55 -8.04 6.84
C ARG A 24 26.67 -7.69 5.36
N CYS A 25 26.66 -8.69 4.49
CA CYS A 25 26.69 -8.52 3.04
C CYS A 25 25.44 -7.78 2.57
N TYR A 26 24.27 -8.21 3.03
CA TYR A 26 23.00 -7.55 2.81
C TYR A 26 23.03 -6.12 3.31
N LYS A 27 23.47 -5.81 4.54
CA LYS A 27 23.57 -4.43 5.04
C LYS A 27 24.46 -3.54 4.17
N ASN A 28 25.54 -4.08 3.61
CA ASN A 28 26.42 -3.36 2.70
C ASN A 28 25.78 -3.15 1.32
N HIS A 29 24.82 -3.98 0.93
CA HIS A 29 24.13 -3.94 -0.36
C HIS A 29 22.66 -3.46 -0.30
N ALA A 30 22.07 -3.33 0.88
CA ALA A 30 20.69 -2.86 1.10
C ALA A 30 20.55 -1.41 0.64
N LEU A 31 21.65 -0.65 0.73
CA LEU A 31 21.76 0.72 0.24
C LEU A 31 21.95 0.82 -1.27
N THR A 32 22.34 -0.26 -1.96
CA THR A 32 22.39 -0.28 -3.43
C THR A 32 20.98 -0.42 -3.97
N LYS A 33 20.33 0.71 -4.18
CA LYS A 33 19.04 0.77 -4.85
C LYS A 33 19.22 0.43 -6.33
N GLN A 34 18.33 -0.41 -6.84
CA GLN A 34 18.20 -0.67 -8.25
C GLN A 34 17.05 0.19 -8.79
N SER A 35 17.31 0.85 -9.91
CA SER A 35 16.25 1.51 -10.64
C SER A 35 15.46 0.48 -11.44
N ILE A 36 14.16 0.44 -11.21
CA ILE A 36 13.19 -0.19 -12.11
C ILE A 36 12.26 0.88 -12.69
N THR A 37 11.65 0.56 -13.81
CA THR A 37 10.62 1.40 -14.43
C THR A 37 9.36 0.57 -14.52
N VAL A 38 8.29 1.07 -13.90
CA VAL A 38 6.95 0.47 -14.02
C VAL A 38 6.09 1.35 -14.94
N PRO A 39 5.25 0.75 -15.79
CA PRO A 39 4.51 1.48 -16.83
C PRO A 39 3.38 2.35 -16.27
N GLU A 40 3.00 2.19 -15.00
CA GLU A 40 1.83 2.84 -14.40
C GLU A 40 2.21 3.87 -13.32
N PRO A 41 1.33 4.83 -13.02
CA PRO A 41 1.51 5.76 -11.90
C PRO A 41 1.39 5.02 -10.57
N VAL A 42 2.50 4.94 -9.84
CA VAL A 42 2.57 4.21 -8.57
C VAL A 42 2.06 5.06 -7.41
N TYR A 43 2.11 6.38 -7.54
CA TYR A 43 1.76 7.31 -6.48
C TYR A 43 0.63 8.22 -6.98
N PRO A 44 -0.65 7.90 -6.70
CA PRO A 44 -1.81 8.59 -7.27
C PRO A 44 -1.73 10.12 -7.09
N THR A 45 -1.34 10.59 -5.90
CA THR A 45 -1.25 12.02 -5.57
C THR A 45 -0.18 12.76 -6.38
N LYS A 46 0.83 12.08 -6.91
CA LYS A 46 1.88 12.68 -7.76
C LYS A 46 1.45 12.90 -9.20
N SER A 47 0.32 12.32 -9.61
CA SER A 47 -0.28 12.56 -10.92
C SER A 47 -1.06 13.87 -10.99
N PHE A 48 -1.13 14.62 -9.89
CA PHE A 48 -1.90 15.87 -9.81
C PHE A 48 -1.01 17.09 -9.60
N SER A 49 -1.47 18.22 -10.13
CA SER A 49 -0.90 19.55 -9.88
C SER A 49 -2.01 20.59 -9.77
N ILE A 50 -1.69 21.75 -9.19
CA ILE A 50 -2.64 22.87 -9.10
C ILE A 50 -2.24 23.91 -10.14
N SER A 51 -3.19 24.30 -10.98
CA SER A 51 -3.02 25.38 -11.95
C SER A 51 -2.94 26.76 -11.26
N LEU A 52 -2.51 27.79 -12.00
CA LEU A 52 -2.47 29.17 -11.47
C LEU A 52 -3.86 29.70 -11.06
N ASP A 53 -4.93 29.21 -11.68
CA ASP A 53 -6.32 29.53 -11.35
C ASP A 53 -6.91 28.60 -10.26
N GLY A 54 -6.06 27.80 -9.59
CA GLY A 54 -6.46 26.99 -8.44
C GLY A 54 -7.21 25.71 -8.78
N LYS A 55 -7.20 25.27 -10.05
CA LYS A 55 -7.86 24.04 -10.47
C LYS A 55 -6.93 22.85 -10.32
N LEU A 56 -7.52 21.71 -9.94
CA LEU A 56 -6.83 20.43 -9.93
C LEU A 56 -6.64 19.96 -11.37
N LEU A 57 -5.38 19.71 -11.75
CA LEU A 57 -4.99 19.18 -13.06
C LEU A 57 -4.46 17.77 -12.88
N TYR A 58 -4.96 16.84 -13.69
CA TYR A 58 -4.48 15.46 -13.76
C TYR A 58 -3.51 15.30 -14.94
N SER A 59 -2.33 14.77 -14.67
CA SER A 59 -1.25 14.53 -15.64
C SER A 59 -0.40 13.35 -15.18
N PRO A 60 -0.93 12.12 -15.30
CA PRO A 60 -0.23 10.93 -14.83
C PRO A 60 1.06 10.70 -15.65
N PRO A 61 2.17 10.30 -15.00
CA PRO A 61 3.37 9.93 -15.71
C PRO A 61 3.12 8.67 -16.56
N SER A 62 3.72 8.61 -17.74
CA SER A 62 3.66 7.42 -18.62
C SER A 62 4.42 6.21 -18.08
N SER A 63 5.21 6.42 -17.03
CA SER A 63 5.97 5.41 -16.32
C SER A 63 6.50 5.99 -15.01
N THR A 64 6.55 5.19 -13.96
CA THR A 64 7.18 5.59 -12.69
C THR A 64 8.54 4.92 -12.56
N LYS A 65 9.58 5.73 -12.33
CA LYS A 65 10.91 5.23 -11.98
C LYS A 65 10.95 4.99 -10.48
N LEU A 66 11.12 3.73 -10.07
CA LEU A 66 11.25 3.35 -8.67
C LEU A 66 12.71 3.00 -8.38
N GLU A 67 13.21 3.45 -7.24
CA GLU A 67 14.51 3.06 -6.71
C GLU A 67 14.25 2.06 -5.58
N ILE A 68 14.33 0.77 -5.90
CA ILE A 68 13.96 -0.31 -4.99
C ILE A 68 15.20 -1.00 -4.43
N SER A 69 15.11 -1.49 -3.19
CA SER A 69 16.19 -2.29 -2.62
C SER A 69 16.24 -3.67 -3.29
N PRO A 70 17.37 -4.40 -3.20
CA PRO A 70 17.46 -5.77 -3.69
C PRO A 70 16.44 -6.71 -3.05
N LEU A 71 15.98 -6.39 -1.82
CA LEU A 71 14.94 -7.15 -1.13
C LEU A 71 13.56 -6.91 -1.78
N ALA A 72 13.21 -5.65 -2.04
CA ALA A 72 11.99 -5.32 -2.79
C ALA A 72 11.99 -5.98 -4.18
N TYR A 73 13.14 -6.01 -4.86
CA TYR A 73 13.29 -6.71 -6.14
C TYR A 73 13.07 -8.22 -6.02
N ALA A 74 13.71 -8.88 -5.05
CA ALA A 74 13.52 -10.32 -4.81
C ALA A 74 12.07 -10.68 -4.44
N VAL A 75 11.40 -9.76 -3.74
CA VAL A 75 9.99 -9.86 -3.39
C VAL A 75 9.08 -9.79 -4.61
N ILE A 76 9.36 -8.89 -5.56
CA ILE A 76 8.66 -8.78 -6.86
C ILE A 76 8.88 -10.02 -7.74
N GLU A 77 10.11 -10.54 -7.80
CA GLU A 77 10.48 -11.63 -8.72
C GLU A 77 10.03 -13.03 -8.25
N GLY A 78 9.65 -13.18 -6.97
CA GLY A 78 8.87 -14.32 -6.49
C GLY A 78 9.65 -15.56 -6.03
N GLU A 79 9.83 -15.68 -4.72
CA GLU A 79 10.00 -16.96 -3.97
C GLU A 79 9.28 -16.79 -2.61
N SER A 80 7.99 -17.12 -2.58
CA SER A 80 7.04 -16.71 -1.52
C SER A 80 7.40 -17.17 -0.10
N THR A 81 8.10 -18.30 0.02
CA THR A 81 8.39 -18.94 1.32
C THR A 81 9.66 -18.37 1.96
N VAL A 82 10.64 -17.94 1.15
CA VAL A 82 11.89 -17.36 1.63
C VAL A 82 11.68 -15.90 2.05
N ASN A 83 10.77 -15.19 1.38
CA ASN A 83 10.54 -13.77 1.62
C ASN A 83 9.95 -13.47 3.00
N SER A 84 8.97 -14.24 3.49
CA SER A 84 8.33 -13.97 4.79
C SER A 84 9.28 -14.22 5.98
N GLU A 85 10.05 -15.30 5.94
CA GLU A 85 11.06 -15.61 6.98
C GLU A 85 12.24 -14.64 6.93
N LEU A 86 12.69 -14.26 5.74
CA LEU A 86 13.76 -13.27 5.55
C LEU A 86 13.32 -11.88 6.03
N LEU A 87 12.10 -11.46 5.71
CA LEU A 87 11.52 -10.18 6.13
C LEU A 87 11.35 -10.12 7.65
N ALA A 88 10.84 -11.20 8.27
CA ALA A 88 10.70 -11.31 9.72
C ALA A 88 12.06 -11.27 10.44
N GLY A 89 13.06 -11.98 9.92
CA GLY A 89 14.43 -11.97 10.44
C GLY A 89 15.12 -10.61 10.32
N LEU A 90 14.87 -9.90 9.21
CA LEU A 90 15.43 -8.56 9.00
C LEU A 90 14.74 -7.49 9.86
N LYS A 91 13.41 -7.52 10.02
CA LYS A 91 12.65 -6.62 10.92
C LYS A 91 13.18 -6.66 12.36
N GLN A 92 13.53 -7.85 12.86
CA GLN A 92 14.09 -8.01 14.21
C GLN A 92 15.54 -7.53 14.35
N SER A 93 16.31 -7.58 13.25
CA SER A 93 17.75 -7.28 13.21
C SER A 93 18.03 -5.79 12.99
N MET A 94 17.18 -5.10 12.23
CA MET A 94 17.45 -3.75 11.74
C MET A 94 16.37 -2.79 12.23
N GLN A 95 16.53 -2.29 13.47
CA GLN A 95 15.72 -1.20 14.01
C GLN A 95 16.09 0.14 13.37
N SER A 96 15.77 0.29 12.08
CA SER A 96 16.01 1.51 11.31
C SER A 96 14.72 1.93 10.62
N THR A 97 14.32 3.18 10.78
CA THR A 97 13.17 3.76 10.08
C THR A 97 13.32 3.65 8.56
N GLN A 98 14.55 3.86 8.05
CA GLN A 98 14.86 3.72 6.63
C GLN A 98 14.67 2.27 6.10
N PHE A 99 14.84 1.27 6.98
CA PHE A 99 14.62 -0.13 6.62
C PHE A 99 13.14 -0.50 6.66
N GLN A 100 12.37 0.11 7.56
CA GLN A 100 10.91 0.00 7.59
C GLN A 100 10.29 0.57 6.31
N ASP A 101 10.74 1.75 5.86
CA ASP A 101 10.30 2.33 4.59
C ASP A 101 10.64 1.42 3.39
N GLU A 102 11.80 0.75 3.40
CA GLU A 102 12.20 -0.20 2.35
C GLU A 102 11.33 -1.46 2.34
N ILE A 103 10.95 -1.95 3.53
CA ILE A 103 10.00 -3.05 3.68
C ILE A 103 8.61 -2.62 3.22
N ASP A 104 8.16 -1.42 3.60
CA ASP A 104 6.83 -0.93 3.24
C ASP A 104 6.73 -0.65 1.73
N ASN A 105 7.82 -0.26 1.06
CA ASN A 105 7.91 -0.21 -0.40
C ASN A 105 7.96 -1.61 -1.05
N ALA A 106 8.66 -2.57 -0.44
CA ALA A 106 8.69 -3.96 -0.90
C ALA A 106 7.31 -4.63 -0.79
N LEU A 107 6.60 -4.39 0.32
CA LEU A 107 5.25 -4.89 0.60
C LEU A 107 4.16 -4.07 -0.09
N PHE A 108 4.39 -2.82 -0.42
CA PHE A 108 3.54 -2.10 -1.37
C PHE A 108 3.50 -2.86 -2.72
N LEU A 109 4.60 -3.52 -3.11
CA LEU A 109 4.68 -4.33 -4.32
C LEU A 109 4.29 -5.81 -4.09
N ASP A 110 4.44 -6.33 -2.86
CA ASP A 110 4.03 -7.68 -2.42
C ASP A 110 2.84 -7.62 -1.46
N VAL A 111 1.70 -7.93 -2.06
CA VAL A 111 0.32 -7.88 -1.55
C VAL A 111 0.04 -8.70 -0.29
N ARG A 112 1.02 -9.21 0.47
CA ARG A 112 0.74 -10.15 1.57
C ARG A 112 0.88 -9.66 3.01
N HIS A 113 1.65 -8.61 3.38
CA HIS A 113 2.00 -8.42 4.82
C HIS A 113 2.20 -6.98 5.40
N SER A 114 1.73 -5.85 4.82
CA SER A 114 1.79 -4.50 5.47
C SER A 114 0.52 -3.69 5.23
N SER A 115 0.27 -2.66 6.04
CA SER A 115 -0.78 -1.65 5.82
C SER A 115 -0.68 -0.99 4.44
N ASN A 116 0.53 -0.86 3.89
CA ASN A 116 0.75 -0.40 2.51
C ASN A 116 0.39 -1.45 1.45
N GLY A 117 0.21 -2.70 1.86
CA GLY A 117 -0.29 -3.78 1.02
C GLY A 117 -1.76 -3.63 0.66
N LEU A 118 -2.56 -2.93 1.48
CA LEU A 118 -3.93 -2.56 1.14
C LEU A 118 -3.94 -1.67 -0.11
N HIS A 119 -3.13 -0.61 -0.14
CA HIS A 119 -2.98 0.25 -1.35
C HIS A 119 -2.57 -0.56 -2.58
N GLY A 120 -1.61 -1.47 -2.43
CA GLY A 120 -1.13 -2.33 -3.51
C GLY A 120 -2.19 -3.32 -4.03
N ALA A 121 -2.98 -3.93 -3.14
CA ALA A 121 -4.08 -4.82 -3.48
C ALA A 121 -5.21 -4.04 -4.18
N THR A 122 -5.56 -2.88 -3.63
CA THR A 122 -6.54 -1.97 -4.23
C THR A 122 -6.14 -1.48 -5.61
N GLY A 123 -4.89 -1.05 -5.80
CA GLY A 123 -4.38 -0.62 -7.10
C GLY A 123 -4.33 -1.72 -8.16
N ARG A 124 -4.54 -2.97 -7.77
CA ARG A 124 -4.61 -4.15 -8.66
C ARG A 124 -6.03 -4.74 -8.76
N GLY A 125 -6.99 -4.20 -8.02
CA GLY A 125 -8.37 -4.72 -7.96
C GLY A 125 -8.47 -6.13 -7.37
N LEU A 126 -7.66 -6.43 -6.35
CA LEU A 126 -7.62 -7.74 -5.70
C LEU A 126 -8.56 -7.77 -4.48
N GLU A 127 -9.83 -8.07 -4.72
CA GLU A 127 -10.91 -8.02 -3.71
C GLU A 127 -10.65 -8.90 -2.47
N GLU A 128 -10.22 -10.15 -2.68
CA GLU A 128 -9.96 -11.09 -1.56
C GLU A 128 -8.85 -10.56 -0.64
N GLU A 129 -7.75 -10.07 -1.23
CA GLU A 129 -6.63 -9.50 -0.47
C GLU A 129 -7.00 -8.20 0.24
N ILE A 130 -7.83 -7.34 -0.36
CA ILE A 130 -8.37 -6.14 0.29
C ILE A 130 -9.09 -6.52 1.58
N LEU A 131 -10.02 -7.48 1.50
CA LEU A 131 -10.76 -7.99 2.65
C LEU A 131 -9.85 -8.64 3.69
N GLU A 132 -8.82 -9.38 3.25
CA GLU A 132 -7.86 -9.98 4.16
C GLU A 132 -7.10 -8.93 4.97
N TYR A 133 -6.70 -7.81 4.34
CA TYR A 133 -6.05 -6.71 5.04
C TYR A 133 -6.95 -6.03 6.06
N ILE A 134 -8.19 -5.73 5.68
CA ILE A 134 -9.13 -5.02 6.55
C ILE A 134 -9.51 -5.92 7.74
N TRP A 135 -9.88 -7.18 7.50
CA TRP A 135 -10.42 -8.04 8.56
C TRP A 135 -9.36 -8.72 9.41
N PHE A 136 -8.30 -9.26 8.80
CA PHE A 136 -7.30 -10.06 9.51
C PHE A 136 -6.06 -9.26 9.91
N SER A 137 -5.72 -8.22 9.15
CA SER A 137 -4.63 -7.31 9.50
C SER A 137 -5.09 -6.04 10.20
N SER A 138 -6.41 -5.84 10.35
CA SER A 138 -7.01 -4.64 10.96
C SER A 138 -6.53 -3.34 10.31
N ALA A 139 -6.29 -3.38 8.99
CA ALA A 139 -5.94 -2.18 8.24
C ALA A 139 -7.15 -1.24 8.20
N GLU A 140 -6.92 0.04 8.51
CA GLU A 140 -7.95 1.08 8.40
C GLU A 140 -8.23 1.35 6.90
N PRO A 141 -9.49 1.31 6.44
CA PRO A 141 -9.82 1.53 5.03
C PRO A 141 -9.39 2.89 4.46
N ASP A 142 -9.28 3.92 5.30
CA ASP A 142 -8.78 5.26 4.95
C ASP A 142 -7.30 5.48 5.26
N VAL A 143 -6.53 4.41 5.49
CA VAL A 143 -5.10 4.51 5.82
C VAL A 143 -4.34 5.29 4.73
N LEU A 144 -3.56 6.28 5.15
CA LEU A 144 -2.73 7.05 4.22
C LEU A 144 -1.41 6.33 3.95
N ASP A 145 -1.00 6.27 2.68
CA ASP A 145 0.35 5.92 2.32
C ASP A 145 1.34 7.06 2.65
N GLY A 146 2.64 6.83 2.42
CA GLY A 146 3.69 7.83 2.64
C GLY A 146 3.58 9.09 1.75
N PHE A 147 2.67 9.10 0.78
CA PHE A 147 2.40 10.21 -0.13
C PHE A 147 1.02 10.83 0.08
N GLY A 148 0.31 10.44 1.15
CA GLY A 148 -1.01 10.96 1.51
C GLY A 148 -2.16 10.44 0.65
N ALA A 149 -1.99 9.30 -0.03
CA ALA A 149 -3.06 8.63 -0.77
C ALA A 149 -3.76 7.57 0.10
N THR A 150 -5.08 7.51 0.03
CA THR A 150 -5.90 6.43 0.59
C THR A 150 -5.99 5.25 -0.39
N PRO A 151 -6.44 4.07 0.04
CA PRO A 151 -6.79 2.97 -0.87
C PRO A 151 -7.76 3.41 -1.97
N ILE A 152 -8.82 4.18 -1.67
CA ILE A 152 -9.75 4.71 -2.70
C ILE A 152 -9.00 5.47 -3.81
N MET A 153 -7.98 6.27 -3.50
CA MET A 153 -7.16 6.94 -4.52
C MET A 153 -6.47 5.97 -5.50
N TYR A 154 -6.10 4.78 -5.04
CA TYR A 154 -5.57 3.73 -5.89
C TYR A 154 -6.67 3.06 -6.73
N ALA A 155 -7.84 2.79 -6.14
CA ALA A 155 -9.00 2.20 -6.84
C ALA A 155 -9.42 3.09 -8.02
N MET A 156 -9.46 4.40 -7.81
CA MET A 156 -9.79 5.39 -8.85
C MET A 156 -8.89 5.34 -10.09
N GLN A 157 -7.68 4.75 -10.00
CA GLN A 157 -6.78 4.58 -11.15
C GLN A 157 -7.15 3.40 -12.05
N LEU A 158 -7.93 2.44 -11.56
CA LEU A 158 -8.35 1.26 -12.32
C LEU A 158 -9.22 1.65 -13.51
N PRO A 159 -9.28 0.86 -14.59
CA PRO A 159 -10.25 1.09 -15.66
C PRO A 159 -11.68 0.82 -15.16
N ALA A 160 -12.65 1.57 -15.67
CA ALA A 160 -14.06 1.27 -15.44
C ALA A 160 -14.42 -0.12 -16.01
N PRO A 161 -15.30 -0.89 -15.32
CA PRO A 161 -16.06 -0.52 -14.12
C PRO A 161 -15.34 -0.80 -12.79
N HIS A 162 -14.13 -1.38 -12.82
CA HIS A 162 -13.43 -1.84 -11.62
C HIS A 162 -13.01 -0.72 -10.67
N ASP A 163 -12.90 0.52 -11.16
CA ASP A 163 -12.68 1.67 -10.29
C ASP A 163 -13.82 1.84 -9.29
N TRP A 164 -15.08 1.72 -9.71
CA TRP A 164 -16.22 1.75 -8.80
C TRP A 164 -16.33 0.49 -7.96
N GLU A 165 -16.26 -0.71 -8.56
CA GLU A 165 -16.43 -1.98 -7.82
C GLU A 165 -15.51 -2.06 -6.59
N ILE A 166 -14.24 -1.64 -6.76
CA ILE A 166 -13.27 -1.63 -5.66
C ILE A 166 -13.49 -0.45 -4.71
N THR A 167 -13.96 0.70 -5.20
CA THR A 167 -14.30 1.86 -4.35
C THR A 167 -15.50 1.55 -3.45
N GLU A 168 -16.54 0.94 -4.01
CA GLU A 168 -17.74 0.50 -3.32
C GLU A 168 -17.38 -0.52 -2.24
N LEU A 169 -16.59 -1.54 -2.57
CA LEU A 169 -16.06 -2.50 -1.58
C LEU A 169 -15.38 -1.80 -0.40
N LEU A 170 -14.51 -0.81 -0.66
CA LEU A 170 -13.83 -0.08 0.42
C LEU A 170 -14.82 0.72 1.28
N ILE A 171 -15.83 1.34 0.67
CA ILE A 171 -16.88 2.09 1.39
C ILE A 171 -17.73 1.15 2.24
N GLU A 172 -18.15 0.00 1.70
CA GLU A 172 -18.89 -1.04 2.45
C GLU A 172 -18.10 -1.56 3.65
N GLU A 173 -16.77 -1.61 3.52
CA GLU A 173 -15.84 -1.99 4.58
C GLU A 173 -15.42 -0.84 5.51
N GLY A 174 -16.03 0.34 5.35
CA GLY A 174 -15.92 1.47 6.30
C GLY A 174 -14.99 2.59 5.89
N ALA A 175 -14.56 2.68 4.63
CA ALA A 175 -13.90 3.88 4.11
C ALA A 175 -14.90 5.05 4.00
N ASP A 176 -14.49 6.25 4.38
CA ASP A 176 -15.31 7.45 4.34
C ASP A 176 -15.29 8.07 2.92
N PRO A 177 -16.40 8.02 2.14
CA PRO A 177 -16.49 8.67 0.85
C PRO A 177 -16.47 10.21 0.94
N CYS A 178 -16.69 10.79 2.12
CA CYS A 178 -16.55 12.24 2.37
C CYS A 178 -15.08 12.66 2.59
N TYR A 179 -14.15 11.71 2.70
CA TYR A 179 -12.74 12.00 2.93
C TYR A 179 -12.17 12.92 1.85
N SER A 180 -11.29 13.84 2.25
CA SER A 180 -10.64 14.78 1.35
C SER A 180 -9.12 14.61 1.33
N ILE A 181 -8.56 14.55 0.13
CA ILE A 181 -7.12 14.35 -0.09
C ILE A 181 -6.42 15.69 -0.23
N CYS A 182 -5.35 15.88 0.54
CA CYS A 182 -4.53 17.09 0.46
C CYS A 182 -3.54 16.99 -0.71
N ILE A 183 -3.79 17.75 -1.78
CA ILE A 183 -2.91 17.87 -2.94
C ILE A 183 -2.44 19.31 -3.03
N GLY A 184 -1.13 19.54 -3.03
CA GLY A 184 -0.56 20.89 -3.14
C GLY A 184 -0.95 21.85 -2.02
N GLY A 185 -1.32 21.34 -0.83
CA GLY A 185 -1.79 22.14 0.30
C GLY A 185 -3.26 22.53 0.25
N VAL A 186 -4.03 21.98 -0.70
CA VAL A 186 -5.47 22.16 -0.84
C VAL A 186 -6.14 20.79 -0.69
N SER A 187 -7.24 20.73 0.08
CA SER A 187 -8.03 19.51 0.24
C SER A 187 -9.03 19.37 -0.89
N TRP A 188 -9.10 18.18 -1.48
CA TRP A 188 -10.00 17.83 -2.59
C TRP A 188 -10.81 16.58 -2.22
N PRO A 189 -12.15 16.61 -2.32
CA PRO A 189 -12.97 15.42 -2.12
C PRO A 189 -12.85 14.47 -3.33
N TYR A 190 -13.15 13.18 -3.15
CA TYR A 190 -13.02 12.18 -4.21
C TYR A 190 -13.79 12.52 -5.51
N PRO A 191 -15.01 13.09 -5.49
CA PRO A 191 -15.69 13.55 -6.71
C PRO A 191 -14.87 14.55 -7.54
N ASP A 192 -14.23 15.53 -6.91
CA ASP A 192 -13.41 16.52 -7.62
C ASP A 192 -12.16 15.89 -8.23
N ILE A 193 -11.57 14.92 -7.53
CA ILE A 193 -10.41 14.16 -8.02
C ILE A 193 -10.80 13.29 -9.23
N SER A 194 -11.88 12.51 -9.14
CA SER A 194 -12.36 11.67 -10.25
C SER A 194 -12.75 12.50 -11.48
N LYS A 195 -13.33 13.68 -11.25
CA LYS A 195 -13.64 14.64 -12.30
C LYS A 195 -12.37 15.18 -12.97
N ALA A 196 -11.34 15.52 -12.21
CA ALA A 196 -10.05 15.92 -12.77
C ALA A 196 -9.40 14.78 -13.58
N MET A 197 -9.61 13.52 -13.19
CA MET A 197 -9.18 12.34 -13.94
C MET A 197 -10.00 12.09 -15.22
N GLY A 198 -11.10 12.81 -15.41
CA GLY A 198 -11.99 12.64 -16.57
C GLY A 198 -12.90 11.41 -16.46
N LYS A 199 -13.31 11.04 -15.24
CA LYS A 199 -14.14 9.86 -14.95
C LYS A 199 -15.55 10.25 -14.47
N PRO A 200 -16.44 10.71 -15.36
CA PRO A 200 -17.73 11.27 -14.97
C PRO A 200 -18.67 10.26 -14.32
N ASP A 201 -18.64 8.98 -14.74
CA ASP A 201 -19.49 7.94 -14.15
C ASP A 201 -19.07 7.68 -12.69
N LEU A 202 -17.77 7.56 -12.43
CA LEU A 202 -17.23 7.44 -11.07
C LEU A 202 -17.52 8.67 -10.22
N THR A 203 -17.41 9.88 -10.79
CA THR A 203 -17.79 11.13 -10.10
C THR A 203 -19.24 11.06 -9.61
N LYS A 204 -20.16 10.64 -10.47
CA LYS A 204 -21.58 10.53 -10.13
C LYS A 204 -21.82 9.52 -9.00
N LEU A 205 -21.18 8.36 -9.06
CA LEU A 205 -21.34 7.30 -8.05
C LEU A 205 -20.77 7.73 -6.68
N LEU A 206 -19.62 8.42 -6.67
CA LEU A 206 -19.07 9.01 -5.44
C LEU A 206 -19.97 10.09 -4.84
N GLU A 207 -20.56 10.95 -5.68
CA GLU A 207 -21.54 11.95 -5.23
C GLU A 207 -22.79 11.28 -4.64
N GLU A 208 -23.27 10.18 -5.23
CA GLU A 208 -24.40 9.39 -4.73
C GLU A 208 -24.07 8.76 -3.37
N ALA A 209 -22.90 8.12 -3.21
CA ALA A 209 -22.48 7.53 -1.94
C ALA A 209 -22.36 8.56 -0.81
N ILE A 210 -21.86 9.77 -1.10
CA ILE A 210 -21.80 10.87 -0.12
C ILE A 210 -23.21 11.29 0.34
N LEU A 211 -24.17 11.32 -0.58
CA LEU A 211 -25.56 11.68 -0.26
C LEU A 211 -26.21 10.61 0.62
N GLU A 212 -26.04 9.34 0.30
CA GLU A 212 -26.61 8.23 1.07
C GLU A 212 -26.15 8.25 2.53
N MET A 213 -24.87 8.51 2.79
CA MET A 213 -24.36 8.66 4.16
C MET A 213 -24.95 9.85 4.92
N SER A 214 -25.28 10.93 4.22
CA SER A 214 -25.89 12.10 4.86
C SER A 214 -27.35 11.87 5.27
N GLU A 215 -28.06 10.96 4.59
CA GLU A 215 -29.44 10.59 4.91
C GLU A 215 -29.51 9.65 6.13
N ASP A 216 -28.51 8.78 6.30
CA ASP A 216 -28.45 7.84 7.43
C ASP A 216 -28.22 8.54 8.78
N GLU A 217 -27.46 9.65 8.82
CA GLU A 217 -27.24 10.43 10.05
C GLU A 217 -28.51 11.16 10.55
N GLU A 218 -29.48 11.46 9.68
CA GLU A 218 -30.68 12.23 10.06
C GLU A 218 -31.77 11.35 10.72
N THR A 219 -31.66 10.03 10.61
CA THR A 219 -32.68 9.08 11.12
C THR A 219 -32.45 8.56 12.54
N ASP A 220 -31.27 8.79 13.14
CA ASP A 220 -30.93 8.30 14.50
C ASP A 220 -31.17 9.33 15.62
N VAL A 221 -32.14 10.24 15.45
CA VAL A 221 -32.63 11.06 16.56
C VAL A 221 -33.66 10.26 17.36
N PRO A 222 -33.38 9.79 18.60
CA PRO A 222 -34.38 9.11 19.38
C PRO A 222 -35.48 10.11 19.71
N SER A 223 -36.66 9.91 19.13
CA SER A 223 -37.88 10.60 19.58
C SER A 223 -38.13 10.22 21.03
N ARG A 224 -37.62 11.05 21.95
CA ARG A 224 -38.02 11.06 23.36
C ARG A 224 -39.44 11.60 23.43
N CYS A 225 -40.41 10.68 23.38
CA CYS A 225 -41.69 10.84 24.06
C CYS A 225 -41.61 10.13 25.42
#